data_AF-S4PK19-F1
#
_entry.id   AF-S4PK19-F1
#
_cell.length_a   1.000
_cell.length_b   1.000
_cell.length_c   1.000
_cell.angle_alpha   90.00
_cell.angle_beta   90.00
_cell.angle_gamma   90.00
#
_symmetry.space_group_name_H-M   'P 1'
#
loop_
_entity.id
_entity.type
_entity.pdbx_description
1 polymer ?
#
loop_
_entity_poly.entity_id
_entity_poly.type
_entity_poly.pdbx_seq_one_letter_code
_entity_poly.pdbx_strand_id
1 'polypeptide(L)' 'NDCLPTVTPSSKNVLFISMLAGTPIEQVHKVLKQLPIISNVIRILPNIPMTVGAGSCIYAIDNSITQEQCTLLENLLQG' A
#
# COMPACT_ATOMS: atom_id res chain seq x y z
N ASN A 1 16.03 -16.82 -4.08
CA ASN A 1 14.91 -16.12 -3.40
C ASN A 1 14.79 -14.70 -3.96
N ASP A 2 14.82 -14.49 -5.27
CA ASP A 2 13.71 -14.72 -6.22
C ASP A 2 12.43 -14.12 -5.64
N CYS A 3 12.14 -12.82 -5.77
CA CYS A 3 12.01 -12.12 -7.05
C CYS A 3 11.86 -10.61 -6.86
N LEU A 4 12.53 -9.83 -7.71
CA LEU A 4 12.06 -8.55 -8.28
C LEU A 4 12.77 -8.38 -9.65
N PRO A 5 12.46 -9.20 -10.67
CA PRO A 5 13.01 -9.01 -12.00
C PRO A 5 12.29 -7.83 -12.67
N THR A 6 13.08 -6.83 -13.07
CA THR A 6 12.75 -5.78 -14.05
C THR A 6 11.54 -4.90 -13.73
N VAL A 7 11.60 -4.10 -12.66
CA VAL A 7 10.88 -2.82 -12.66
C VAL A 7 11.64 -1.89 -13.60
N THR A 8 11.08 -1.63 -14.78
CA THR A 8 11.67 -0.62 -15.68
C THR A 8 11.62 0.74 -14.99
N PRO A 9 12.68 1.56 -15.09
CA PRO A 9 12.64 2.92 -14.56
C PRO A 9 11.41 3.63 -15.10
N SER A 10 10.53 4.04 -14.18
CA SER A 10 9.29 4.71 -14.54
C SER A 10 9.16 5.95 -13.68
N SER A 11 8.87 7.09 -14.32
CA SER A 11 8.50 8.32 -13.63
C SER A 11 7.09 8.25 -13.02
N LYS A 12 6.38 7.12 -13.17
CA LYS A 12 5.05 6.95 -12.62
C LYS A 12 5.10 6.78 -11.11
N ASN A 13 4.31 7.59 -10.43
CA ASN A 13 4.06 7.47 -9.00
C ASN A 13 3.16 6.26 -8.76
N VAL A 14 3.61 5.33 -7.90
CA VAL A 14 2.86 4.12 -7.57
C VAL A 14 2.45 4.17 -6.10
N LEU A 15 1.15 3.95 -5.86
CA LEU A 15 0.61 3.76 -4.51
C LEU A 15 0.54 2.27 -4.18
N PHE A 16 1.39 1.84 -3.25
CA PHE A 16 1.40 0.48 -2.72
C PHE A 16 0.44 0.36 -1.55
N ILE A 17 -0.40 -0.68 -1.56
CA ILE A 17 -1.29 -1.02 -0.46
C ILE A 17 -0.74 -2.26 0.25
N SER A 18 -0.25 -2.10 1.49
CA SER A 18 0.38 -3.17 2.25
C SER A 18 -0.59 -3.78 3.27
N MET A 19 -0.89 -5.07 3.13
CA MET A 19 -1.69 -5.88 4.06
C MET A 19 -0.83 -6.64 5.09
N LEU A 20 0.46 -6.33 5.21
CA LEU A 20 1.40 -7.12 6.01
C LEU A 20 1.19 -6.92 7.51
N ALA A 21 0.68 -7.96 8.18
CA ALA A 21 0.57 -8.00 9.63
C ALA A 21 1.96 -7.96 10.28
N GLY A 22 2.12 -7.13 11.31
CA GLY A 22 3.38 -7.00 12.04
C GLY A 22 4.51 -6.22 11.35
N THR A 23 4.36 -5.81 10.09
CA THR A 23 5.39 -5.04 9.36
C THR A 23 5.10 -3.54 9.42
N PRO A 24 5.96 -2.72 10.07
CA PRO A 24 5.83 -1.26 10.07
C PRO A 24 6.01 -0.65 8.67
N ILE A 25 5.39 0.50 8.43
CA ILE A 25 5.44 1.19 7.12
C ILE A 25 6.87 1.53 6.69
N GLU A 26 7.76 1.81 7.65
CA GLU A 26 9.16 2.15 7.45
C GLU A 26 9.95 0.97 6.85
N GLN A 27 9.59 -0.27 7.21
CA GLN A 27 10.24 -1.45 6.65
C GLN A 27 9.83 -1.67 5.19
N VAL A 28 8.57 -1.39 4.85
CA VAL A 28 8.10 -1.45 3.46
C VAL A 28 8.84 -0.42 2.60
N HIS A 29 8.95 0.82 3.09
CA HIS A 29 9.73 1.87 2.44
C HIS A 29 11.19 1.48 2.21
N LYS A 30 11.83 0.83 3.19
CA LYS A 30 13.23 0.40 3.07
C LYS A 30 13.44 -0.54 1.87
N VAL A 31 12.49 -1.44 1.62
CA VAL A 31 12.54 -2.35 0.48
C VAL A 31 12.20 -1.62 -0.83
N LEU A 32 11.15 -0.80 -0.84
CA LEU A 32 10.70 -0.10 -2.05
C LEU A 32 11.69 0.95 -2.55
N LYS A 33 12.51 1.54 -1.66
CA LYS A 33 13.61 2.46 -2.04
C LYS A 33 14.65 1.83 -2.97
N GLN A 34 14.70 0.50 -3.05
CA GLN A 34 15.59 -0.20 -3.98
C GLN A 34 15.06 -0.20 -5.42
N LEU A 35 13.80 0.19 -5.62
CA LEU A 35 13.15 0.26 -6.93
C LEU A 35 13.35 1.65 -7.55
N PRO A 36 13.57 1.73 -8.87
CA PRO A 36 13.71 3.00 -9.58
C PRO A 36 12.34 3.66 -9.88
N ILE A 37 11.52 3.85 -8.83
CA ILE A 37 10.16 4.43 -8.91
C ILE A 37 9.90 5.37 -7.74
N ILE A 38 8.97 6.30 -7.92
CA ILE A 38 8.38 7.05 -6.80
C ILE A 38 7.31 6.16 -6.17
N SER A 39 7.55 5.75 -4.92
CA SER A 39 6.67 4.85 -4.19
C SER A 39 6.04 5.56 -3.00
N ASN A 40 4.72 5.42 -2.89
CA ASN A 40 3.90 5.80 -1.75
C ASN A 40 3.32 4.53 -1.14
N VAL A 41 3.11 4.50 0.17
CA VAL A 41 2.61 3.30 0.86
C VAL A 41 1.44 3.68 1.77
N ILE A 42 0.33 2.96 1.63
CA ILE A 42 -0.71 2.92 2.66
C ILE A 42 -0.71 1.52 3.25
N ARG A 43 -0.65 1.43 4.58
CA ARG A 43 -0.77 0.16 5.28
C ARG A 43 -2.22 -0.06 5.65
N ILE A 44 -2.75 -1.24 5.36
CA ILE A 44 -4.11 -1.61 5.73
C ILE A 44 -4.11 -2.86 6.62
N LEU A 45 -5.12 -2.97 7.47
CA LEU A 45 -5.36 -4.16 8.29
C LEU A 45 -6.79 -4.63 8.06
N PRO A 46 -7.00 -5.48 7.04
CA PRO A 46 -8.30 -6.04 6.74
C PRO A 46 -8.69 -7.11 7.78
N ASN A 47 -9.99 -7.39 7.87
CA ASN A 47 -10.49 -8.58 8.56
C ASN A 47 -11.17 -9.56 7.59
N ILE A 48 -11.34 -10.81 8.02
CA ILE A 48 -11.90 -11.88 7.17
C ILE A 48 -13.30 -11.54 6.64
N PRO A 49 -14.23 -10.94 7.41
CA PRO A 49 -15.56 -10.61 6.89
C PRO A 49 -15.59 -9.66 5.68
N MET A 50 -14.48 -8.98 5.34
CA MET A 50 -14.42 -8.19 4.09
C MET A 50 -14.50 -9.06 2.83
N THR A 51 -14.20 -10.36 2.90
CA THR A 51 -14.36 -11.27 1.75
C THR A 51 -15.82 -11.45 1.35
N VAL A 52 -16.76 -11.09 2.23
CA VAL A 52 -18.21 -11.13 2.00
C VAL A 52 -18.86 -9.74 2.11
N GLY A 53 -18.07 -8.67 2.05
CA GLY A 53 -18.56 -7.28 2.09
C GLY A 53 -19.09 -6.81 3.44
N ALA A 54 -18.90 -7.58 4.53
CA ALA A 54 -19.41 -7.26 5.87
C ALA A 54 -18.30 -6.92 6.87
N GLY A 55 -17.09 -6.68 6.37
CA GLY A 55 -15.92 -6.45 7.20
C GLY A 55 -15.62 -4.98 7.48
N SER A 56 -14.48 -4.79 8.13
CA SER A 56 -13.92 -3.47 8.40
C SER A 56 -12.42 -3.52 8.13
N CYS A 57 -11.91 -2.39 7.64
CA CYS A 57 -10.51 -2.18 7.36
C CYS A 57 -10.07 -0.91 8.07
N ILE A 58 -9.00 -0.99 8.85
CA ILE A 58 -8.29 0.20 9.30
C ILE A 58 -7.07 0.41 8.40
N TYR A 59 -6.68 1.66 8.21
CA TYR A 59 -5.47 1.98 7.47
C TYR A 59 -4.64 3.04 8.19
N ALA A 60 -3.33 3.01 7.92
CA ALA A 60 -2.35 3.96 8.41
C ALA A 60 -1.55 4.50 7.23
N ILE A 61 -1.29 5.80 7.28
CA ILE A 61 -0.54 6.55 6.28
C ILE A 61 0.68 7.21 6.93
N ASP A 62 1.61 7.68 6.12
CA ASP A 62 2.65 8.60 6.55
C ASP A 62 2.48 9.97 5.88
N ASN A 63 3.45 10.85 6.07
CA ASN A 63 3.42 12.23 5.59
C ASN A 63 3.55 12.36 4.05
N SER A 64 3.81 11.28 3.32
CA SER A 64 3.92 11.31 1.85
C SER A 64 2.58 11.06 1.14
N ILE A 65 1.53 10.71 1.89
CA ILE A 65 0.21 10.37 1.35
C ILE A 65 -0.70 11.60 1.31
N THR A 66 -1.35 11.82 0.17
CA THR A 66 -2.34 12.89 0.00
C THR A 66 -3.76 12.43 0.36
N GLN A 67 -4.65 13.39 0.64
CA GLN A 67 -6.04 13.07 0.94
C GLN A 67 -6.75 12.37 -0.24
N GLU A 68 -6.41 12.72 -1.48
CA GLU A 68 -6.97 12.07 -2.67
C GLU A 68 -6.61 10.58 -2.74
N GLN A 69 -5.39 10.22 -2.31
CA GLN A 69 -4.95 8.82 -2.25
C GLN A 69 -5.70 8.05 -1.15
N CYS A 70 -5.99 8.70 -0.01
CA CYS A 70 -6.84 8.12 1.03
C CYS A 70 -8.26 7.87 0.51
N THR A 71 -8.87 8.86 -0.14
CA THR A 71 -10.21 8.72 -0.72
C THR A 71 -10.26 7.63 -1.80
N LEU A 72 -9.20 7.50 -2.61
CA LEU A 72 -9.10 6.42 -3.60
C LEU A 72 -9.12 5.03 -2.92
N LEU A 73 -8.37 4.87 -1.82
CA LEU A 73 -8.37 3.63 -1.04
C LEU A 73 -9.73 3.36 -0.40
N GLU A 74 -10.35 4.37 0.20
CA GLU A 74 -11.67 4.23 0.84
C GLU A 74 -12.73 3.80 -0.18
N ASN A 75 -12.73 4.40 -1.37
CA ASN A 75 -13.61 4.00 -2.46
C ASN A 75 -13.34 2.56 -2.91
N LEU A 76 -12.08 2.14 -2.94
CA LEU A 76 -11.71 0.75 -3.29
C LEU A 76 -12.20 -0.26 -2.23
N LEU A 77 -12.16 0.11 -0.94
CA LEU A 77 -12.57 -0.76 0.16
C LEU A 77 -14.10 -0.85 0.36
N GLN A 78 -14.85 0.09 -0.20
CA GLN A 78 -16.33 0.11 -0.17
C GLN A 78 -16.97 -0.65 -1.35
N GLY A 79 -16.16 -1.18 -2.26
CA GLY A 79 -16.59 -1.92 -3.46
C GLY A 79 -17.19 -3.29 -3.20
#